data_AF-A0A7S1FCH0-F1
#
_entry.id   AF-A0A7S1FCH0-F1
#
_cell.length_a   1.000
_cell.length_b   1.000
_cell.length_c   1.000
_cell.angle_alpha   90.00
_cell.angle_beta   90.00
_cell.angle_gamma   90.00
#
_symmetry.space_group_name_H-M   'P 1'
#
loop_
_entity.id
_entity.type
_entity.pdbx_description
1 polymer ?
#
loop_
_entity_poly.entity_id
_entity_poly.type
_entity_poly.pdbx_seq_one_letter_code
_entity_poly.pdbx_strand_id
1 'polypeptide(L)'
;MRGRLARIKVQSLLNVSREIKRHMSDTGLGQSERRKFLRSGSRRFSQWNGDSMLERCGGSVEAEEKLAENLSAALERADSIGLRNVDTQDARKVQRWLELEVATMKEAASLKSSIDPVAMGKVLARIRSLSLPTTSDVVVLIDREVRLGVQLPLQTAMALALVKSKETQSIEPLKVVMRDVEDADLHRSAEDWLPQLE
;
A
#
# COMPACT_ATOMS: atom_id res chain seq x y z
N MET A 1 48.93 -5.68 20.98
CA MET A 1 47.89 -6.16 20.04
C MET A 1 46.45 -5.86 20.46
N ARG A 2 46.04 -6.07 21.74
CA ARG A 2 44.65 -5.81 22.21
C ARG A 2 44.10 -4.41 21.93
N GLY A 3 44.92 -3.35 22.05
CA GLY A 3 44.47 -1.97 21.79
C GLY A 3 44.13 -1.66 20.32
N ARG A 4 44.74 -2.35 19.34
CA ARG A 4 44.47 -2.13 17.91
C ARG A 4 43.12 -2.75 17.51
N LEU A 5 42.82 -3.96 18.01
CA LEU A 5 41.56 -4.64 17.78
C LEU A 5 40.37 -3.89 18.40
N ALA A 6 40.55 -3.32 19.60
CA ALA A 6 39.53 -2.49 20.24
C ALA A 6 39.21 -1.23 19.42
N ARG A 7 40.24 -0.53 18.89
CA ARG A 7 40.03 0.65 18.03
C ARG A 7 39.30 0.32 16.73
N ILE A 8 39.64 -0.81 16.08
CA ILE A 8 38.97 -1.26 14.85
C ILE A 8 37.48 -1.51 15.12
N LYS A 9 37.15 -2.21 16.23
CA LYS A 9 35.76 -2.47 16.63
C LYS A 9 34.99 -1.18 16.95
N VAL A 10 35.61 -0.23 17.65
CA VAL A 10 34.97 1.06 17.94
C VAL A 10 34.71 1.84 16.65
N GLN A 11 35.66 1.84 15.72
CA GLN A 11 35.51 2.52 14.44
C GLN A 11 34.38 1.91 13.60
N SER A 12 34.26 0.58 13.56
CA SER A 12 33.18 -0.10 12.84
C SER A 12 31.80 0.24 13.42
N LEU A 13 31.66 0.25 14.75
CA LEU A 13 30.42 0.65 15.42
C LEU A 13 30.03 2.11 15.09
N LEU A 14 31.00 3.02 15.11
CA LEU A 14 30.75 4.43 14.78
C LEU A 14 30.38 4.64 13.31
N ASN A 15 30.99 3.88 12.40
CA ASN A 15 30.69 3.97 10.98
C ASN A 15 29.26 3.49 10.68
N VAL A 16 28.86 2.31 11.20
CA VAL A 16 27.49 1.79 11.02
C VAL A 16 26.45 2.70 11.68
N SER A 17 26.74 3.23 12.88
CA SER A 17 25.84 4.19 13.53
C SER A 17 25.67 5.48 12.71
N ARG A 18 26.74 6.00 12.10
CA ARG A 18 26.66 7.17 11.21
C ARG A 18 25.87 6.87 9.93
N GLU A 19 26.05 5.68 9.36
CA GLU A 19 25.31 5.21 8.20
C GLU A 19 23.80 5.12 8.46
N ILE A 20 23.40 4.45 9.55
CA ILE A 20 21.99 4.39 9.97
C ILE A 20 21.41 5.79 10.16
N LYS A 21 22.15 6.70 10.80
CA LYS A 21 21.69 8.08 11.00
C LYS A 21 21.52 8.83 9.69
N ARG A 22 22.38 8.59 8.70
CA ARG A 22 22.28 9.17 7.36
C ARG A 22 21.00 8.71 6.67
N HIS A 23 20.81 7.40 6.52
CA HIS A 23 19.60 6.85 5.89
C HIS A 23 18.33 7.28 6.60
N MET A 24 18.34 7.30 7.93
CA MET A 24 17.19 7.79 8.68
C MET A 24 16.91 9.28 8.44
N SER A 25 17.92 10.10 8.12
CA SER A 25 17.71 11.52 7.75
C SER A 25 17.15 11.67 6.34
N ASP A 26 17.45 10.74 5.45
CA ASP A 26 16.90 10.70 4.10
C ASP A 26 15.37 10.44 4.12
N THR A 27 14.82 9.90 5.22
CA THR A 27 13.36 9.73 5.38
C THR A 27 12.62 11.04 5.67
N GLY A 28 13.33 12.16 5.80
CA GLY A 28 12.74 13.45 6.16
C GLY A 28 12.19 13.54 7.60
N LEU A 29 12.41 12.53 8.45
CA LEU A 29 11.99 12.57 9.85
C LEU A 29 13.03 13.31 10.69
N GLY A 30 12.67 14.47 11.23
CA GLY A 30 13.51 15.20 12.18
C GLY A 30 13.73 14.43 13.49
N GLN A 31 14.82 14.67 14.23
CA GLN A 31 15.08 13.97 15.51
C GLN A 31 13.94 14.08 16.53
N SER A 32 13.27 15.23 16.58
CA SER A 32 12.12 15.47 17.47
C SER A 32 10.89 14.68 17.03
N GLU A 33 10.63 14.60 15.72
CA GLU A 33 9.53 13.82 15.13
C GLU A 33 9.75 12.32 15.32
N ARG A 34 10.99 11.84 15.09
CA ARG A 34 11.39 10.46 15.39
C ARG A 34 11.08 10.11 16.84
N ARG A 35 11.47 10.94 17.80
CA ARG A 35 11.16 10.67 19.21
C ARG A 35 9.66 10.61 19.49
N LYS A 36 8.83 11.41 18.81
CA LYS A 36 7.37 11.34 18.94
C LYS A 36 6.81 10.06 18.29
N PHE A 37 7.26 9.72 17.08
CA PHE A 37 6.94 8.50 16.34
C PHE A 37 7.25 7.24 17.15
N LEU A 38 8.34 7.27 17.93
CA LEU A 38 8.93 6.08 18.54
C LEU A 38 8.56 5.93 20.02
N ARG A 39 8.12 7.01 20.69
CA ARG A 39 7.65 7.04 22.09
C ARG A 39 6.14 6.89 22.25
N SER A 40 5.33 7.02 21.20
CA SER A 40 3.92 6.66 21.28
C SER A 40 3.85 5.15 21.58
N GLY A 41 3.71 4.80 22.86
CA GLY A 41 3.48 3.44 23.34
C GLY A 41 2.15 2.85 22.90
N SER A 42 1.55 3.38 21.84
CA SER A 42 0.37 2.82 21.21
C SER A 42 0.79 1.50 20.58
N ARG A 43 0.25 0.42 21.12
CA ARG A 43 0.45 -0.97 20.69
C ARG A 43 0.00 -1.24 19.25
N ARG A 44 -0.33 -0.21 18.47
CA ARG A 44 -0.76 -0.30 17.08
C ARG A 44 0.18 0.55 16.23
N PHE A 45 0.90 -0.13 15.35
CA PHE A 45 1.61 0.41 14.18
C PHE A 45 0.68 1.20 13.22
N SER A 46 -0.50 1.69 13.64
CA SER A 46 -1.56 2.19 12.76
C SER A 46 -2.05 3.59 13.14
N GLN A 47 -1.30 4.36 13.92
CA GLN A 47 -1.69 5.70 14.40
C GLN A 47 -0.66 6.77 14.04
N TRP A 48 -0.06 6.65 12.87
CA TRP A 48 0.68 7.77 12.31
C TRP A 48 -0.32 8.82 11.82
N ASN A 49 -0.27 10.01 12.42
CA ASN A 49 -1.13 11.16 12.09
C ASN A 49 -0.38 12.22 11.26
N GLY A 50 0.71 11.84 10.59
CA GLY A 50 1.49 12.74 9.72
C GLY A 50 1.42 12.33 8.26
N ASP A 51 2.09 13.09 7.41
CA ASP A 51 2.28 12.77 5.98
C ASP A 51 2.96 11.41 5.82
N SER A 52 2.56 10.64 4.81
CA SER A 52 3.18 9.33 4.51
C SER A 52 4.70 9.44 4.30
N MET A 53 5.43 8.35 4.51
CA MET A 53 6.86 8.33 4.22
C MET A 53 7.10 8.45 2.72
N LEU A 54 6.20 7.92 1.90
CA LEU A 54 6.18 8.09 0.45
C LEU A 54 6.18 9.57 0.05
N GLU A 55 5.31 10.41 0.62
CA GLU A 55 5.29 11.86 0.35
C GLU A 55 6.59 12.54 0.79
N ARG A 56 7.12 12.17 1.96
CA ARG A 56 8.39 12.70 2.47
C ARG A 56 9.59 12.30 1.62
N CYS A 57 9.52 11.15 0.94
CA CYS A 57 10.51 10.67 -0.02
C CYS A 57 10.26 11.22 -1.44
N GLY A 58 9.44 12.26 -1.60
CA GLY A 58 9.16 12.91 -2.89
C GLY A 58 8.13 12.19 -3.75
N GLY A 59 7.35 11.28 -3.17
CA GLY A 59 6.24 10.58 -3.82
C GLY A 59 6.64 9.38 -4.70
N SER A 60 7.91 8.93 -4.65
CA SER A 60 8.41 7.82 -5.46
C SER A 60 8.52 6.52 -4.67
N VAL A 61 7.75 5.50 -5.08
CA VAL A 61 7.78 4.15 -4.50
C VAL A 61 9.16 3.51 -4.68
N GLU A 62 9.84 3.76 -5.80
CA GLU A 62 11.20 3.26 -6.05
C GLU A 62 12.23 3.88 -5.10
N ALA A 63 12.10 5.18 -4.81
CA ALA A 63 12.99 5.86 -3.87
C ALA A 63 12.80 5.33 -2.45
N GLU A 64 11.55 5.11 -2.06
CA GLU A 64 11.19 4.55 -0.76
C GLU A 64 11.69 3.11 -0.60
N GLU A 65 11.51 2.28 -1.63
CA GLU A 65 12.03 0.91 -1.67
C GLU A 65 13.55 0.88 -1.52
N LYS A 66 14.27 1.69 -2.30
CA LYS A 66 15.72 1.80 -2.20
C LYS A 66 16.17 2.25 -0.82
N LEU A 67 15.41 3.14 -0.17
CA LEU A 67 15.69 3.58 1.19
C LEU A 67 15.50 2.44 2.21
N ALA A 68 14.43 1.65 2.07
CA ALA A 68 14.18 0.47 2.88
C ALA A 68 15.30 -0.57 2.74
N GLU A 69 15.76 -0.84 1.51
CA GLU A 69 16.88 -1.75 1.22
C GLU A 69 18.19 -1.27 1.87
N ASN A 70 18.51 0.02 1.73
CA ASN A 70 19.71 0.61 2.32
C ASN A 70 19.69 0.50 3.86
N LEU A 71 18.54 0.77 4.49
CA LEU A 71 18.35 0.60 5.93
C LEU A 71 18.50 -0.87 6.34
N SER A 72 17.92 -1.81 5.58
CA SER A 72 18.06 -3.25 5.83
C SER A 72 19.52 -3.66 5.85
N ALA A 73 20.29 -3.30 4.81
CA ALA A 73 21.71 -3.63 4.72
C ALA A 73 22.54 -3.02 5.86
N ALA A 74 22.24 -1.79 6.28
CA ALA A 74 22.90 -1.15 7.42
C ALA A 74 22.55 -1.82 8.76
N LEU A 75 21.31 -2.28 8.92
CA LEU A 75 20.86 -3.00 10.12
C LEU A 75 21.45 -4.41 10.21
N GLU A 76 21.59 -5.13 9.10
CA GLU A 76 22.30 -6.42 9.05
C GLU A 76 23.78 -6.25 9.44
N ARG A 77 24.44 -5.19 8.93
CA ARG A 77 25.79 -4.83 9.36
C ARG A 77 25.83 -4.54 10.87
N ALA A 78 24.86 -3.80 11.40
CA ALA A 78 24.77 -3.50 12.83
C ALA A 78 24.65 -4.77 13.68
N ASP A 79 23.84 -5.74 13.24
CA ASP A 79 23.67 -7.03 13.92
C ASP A 79 24.97 -7.85 13.91
N SER A 80 25.66 -7.89 12.77
CA SER A 80 26.92 -8.64 12.62
C SER A 80 28.02 -8.17 13.59
N ILE A 81 27.99 -6.90 13.99
CA ILE A 81 28.96 -6.29 14.93
C ILE A 81 28.42 -6.15 16.35
N GLY A 82 27.17 -6.56 16.59
CA GLY A 82 26.50 -6.49 17.90
C GLY A 82 26.10 -5.08 18.34
N LEU A 83 25.89 -4.15 17.39
CA LEU A 83 25.41 -2.80 17.69
C LEU A 83 23.92 -2.84 18.01
N ARG A 84 23.58 -2.62 19.28
CA ARG A 84 22.20 -2.52 19.77
C ARG A 84 22.03 -1.23 20.55
N ASN A 85 21.55 -0.19 19.87
CA ASN A 85 21.27 1.10 20.48
C ASN A 85 19.88 1.63 20.06
N VAL A 86 19.48 2.77 20.60
CA VAL A 86 18.19 3.40 20.27
C VAL A 86 18.08 3.67 18.77
N ASP A 87 19.15 4.17 18.14
CA ASP A 87 19.17 4.45 16.69
C ASP A 87 18.84 3.19 15.85
N THR A 88 19.38 2.02 16.21
CA THR A 88 19.09 0.76 15.51
C THR A 88 17.65 0.27 15.73
N GLN A 89 17.07 0.50 16.91
CA GLN A 89 15.67 0.14 17.18
C GLN A 89 14.71 1.05 16.41
N ASP A 90 15.03 2.34 16.38
CA ASP A 90 14.30 3.37 15.66
C ASP A 90 14.33 3.12 14.15
N ALA A 91 15.51 2.79 13.61
CA ALA A 91 15.69 2.45 12.22
C ALA A 91 14.92 1.21 11.79
N ARG A 92 14.83 0.16 12.63
CA ARG A 92 14.00 -1.02 12.35
C ARG A 92 12.52 -0.69 12.25
N LYS A 93 12.02 0.21 13.09
CA LYS A 93 10.62 0.63 13.04
C LYS A 93 10.32 1.41 11.77
N VAL A 94 11.22 2.30 11.37
CA VAL A 94 11.11 3.05 10.11
C VAL A 94 11.21 2.12 8.90
N GLN A 95 12.18 1.20 8.87
CA GLN A 95 12.32 0.20 7.82
C GLN A 95 11.00 -0.57 7.60
N ARG A 96 10.42 -1.12 8.68
CA ARG A 96 9.13 -1.85 8.60
C ARG A 96 7.99 -0.99 8.08
N TRP A 97 8.02 0.32 8.36
CA TRP A 97 7.02 1.24 7.87
C TRP A 97 7.15 1.45 6.37
N LEU A 98 8.36 1.75 5.88
CA LEU A 98 8.66 1.90 4.46
C LEU A 98 8.28 0.63 3.68
N GLU A 99 8.64 -0.54 4.20
CA GLU A 99 8.28 -1.83 3.58
C GLU A 99 6.76 -2.03 3.48
N LEU A 100 6.00 -1.56 4.49
CA LEU A 100 4.54 -1.66 4.50
C LEU A 100 3.89 -0.70 3.49
N GLU A 101 4.36 0.54 3.41
CA GLU A 101 3.89 1.54 2.42
C GLU A 101 4.18 1.05 1.00
N VAL A 102 5.43 0.65 0.71
CA VAL A 102 5.85 0.11 -0.60
C VAL A 102 5.04 -1.12 -0.96
N ALA A 103 4.88 -2.09 -0.05
CA ALA A 103 4.09 -3.29 -0.31
C ALA A 103 2.63 -2.95 -0.64
N THR A 104 2.04 -1.99 0.08
CA THR A 104 0.65 -1.55 -0.17
C THR A 104 0.51 -0.90 -1.54
N MET A 105 1.45 -0.06 -1.95
CA MET A 105 1.43 0.59 -3.27
C MET A 105 1.65 -0.42 -4.41
N LYS A 106 2.54 -1.40 -4.22
CA LYS A 106 2.73 -2.50 -5.19
C LYS A 106 1.48 -3.38 -5.30
N GLU A 107 0.83 -3.68 -4.18
CA GLU A 107 -0.44 -4.42 -4.15
C GLU A 107 -1.52 -3.65 -4.93
N ALA A 108 -1.65 -2.34 -4.70
CA ALA A 108 -2.57 -1.48 -5.44
C ALA A 108 -2.30 -1.49 -6.95
N ALA A 109 -1.03 -1.38 -7.36
CA ALA A 109 -0.65 -1.43 -8.76
C ALA A 109 -0.98 -2.79 -9.41
N SER A 110 -0.81 -3.89 -8.69
CA SER A 110 -1.13 -5.24 -9.17
C SER A 110 -2.62 -5.49 -9.38
N LEU A 111 -3.48 -4.77 -8.64
CA LEU A 111 -4.94 -4.95 -8.70
C LEU A 111 -5.63 -4.10 -9.77
N LYS A 112 -4.92 -3.23 -10.49
CA LYS A 112 -5.51 -2.36 -11.54
C LYS A 112 -6.28 -3.11 -12.63
N SER A 113 -5.91 -4.36 -12.91
CA SER A 113 -6.57 -5.23 -13.89
C SER A 113 -7.41 -6.34 -13.26
N SER A 114 -7.47 -6.41 -11.93
CA SER A 114 -8.22 -7.44 -11.20
C SER A 114 -9.74 -7.26 -11.37
N ILE A 115 -10.50 -8.32 -11.11
CA ILE A 115 -11.96 -8.33 -11.02
C ILE A 115 -12.46 -8.61 -9.60
N ASP A 116 -11.55 -8.65 -8.61
CA ASP A 116 -11.89 -8.90 -7.21
C ASP A 116 -12.09 -7.57 -6.45
N PRO A 117 -13.34 -7.07 -6.32
CA PRO A 117 -13.62 -5.83 -5.60
C PRO A 117 -13.29 -5.93 -4.10
N VAL A 118 -13.30 -7.13 -3.52
CA VAL A 118 -12.98 -7.32 -2.09
C VAL A 118 -11.49 -7.10 -1.85
N ALA A 119 -10.63 -7.61 -2.73
CA ALA A 119 -9.20 -7.33 -2.68
C ALA A 119 -8.92 -5.83 -2.87
N MET A 120 -9.58 -5.17 -3.84
CA MET A 120 -9.44 -3.73 -4.06
C MET A 120 -9.84 -2.93 -2.82
N GLY A 121 -11.01 -3.19 -2.24
CA GLY A 121 -11.50 -2.49 -1.05
C GLY A 121 -10.58 -2.66 0.15
N LYS A 122 -9.97 -3.84 0.34
CA LYS A 122 -8.97 -4.07 1.40
C LYS A 122 -7.72 -3.21 1.22
N VAL A 123 -7.20 -3.11 0.00
CA VAL A 123 -6.02 -2.30 -0.31
C VAL A 123 -6.33 -0.81 -0.18
N LEU A 124 -7.47 -0.36 -0.68
CA LEU A 124 -7.92 1.04 -0.55
C LEU A 124 -8.14 1.43 0.92
N ALA A 125 -8.70 0.53 1.74
CA ALA A 125 -8.80 0.74 3.19
C ALA A 125 -7.41 0.87 3.84
N ARG A 126 -6.43 0.06 3.40
CA ARG A 126 -5.06 0.14 3.90
C ARG A 126 -4.38 1.45 3.49
N ILE A 127 -4.52 1.88 2.24
CA ILE A 127 -4.05 3.18 1.74
C ILE A 127 -4.56 4.31 2.62
N ARG A 128 -5.87 4.33 2.92
CA ARG A 128 -6.49 5.31 3.83
C ARG A 128 -5.93 5.22 5.25
N SER A 129 -5.72 4.01 5.76
CA SER A 129 -5.20 3.81 7.13
C SER A 129 -3.74 4.23 7.30
N LEU A 130 -2.96 4.20 6.22
CA LEU A 130 -1.57 4.61 6.17
C LEU A 130 -1.40 6.07 5.73
N SER A 131 -2.50 6.76 5.42
CA SER A 131 -2.47 8.13 4.86
C SER A 131 -1.60 8.23 3.60
N LEU A 132 -1.59 7.18 2.77
CA LEU A 132 -0.82 7.17 1.53
C LEU A 132 -1.42 8.15 0.51
N PRO A 133 -0.59 8.80 -0.33
CA PRO A 133 -1.04 9.75 -1.32
C PRO A 133 -1.92 9.09 -2.37
N THR A 134 -2.92 9.83 -2.84
CA THR A 134 -3.78 9.41 -3.95
C THR A 134 -3.03 9.57 -5.27
N THR A 135 -2.25 8.55 -5.65
CA THR A 135 -1.55 8.52 -6.95
C THR A 135 -2.51 8.19 -8.09
N SER A 136 -2.09 8.38 -9.35
CA SER A 136 -2.85 7.97 -10.54
C SER A 136 -3.36 6.53 -10.47
N ASP A 137 -2.52 5.67 -9.91
CA ASP A 137 -2.78 4.23 -9.78
C ASP A 137 -3.91 3.94 -8.80
N VAL A 138 -3.94 4.69 -7.70
CA VAL A 138 -4.99 4.63 -6.70
C VAL A 138 -6.30 5.18 -7.26
N VAL A 139 -6.27 6.25 -8.05
CA VAL A 139 -7.47 6.79 -8.72
C VAL A 139 -8.09 5.76 -9.66
N VAL A 140 -7.28 5.11 -10.51
CA VAL A 140 -7.74 4.04 -11.41
C VAL A 140 -8.33 2.88 -10.62
N LEU A 141 -7.70 2.50 -9.50
CA LEU A 141 -8.20 1.41 -8.65
C LEU A 141 -9.54 1.75 -7.98
N ILE A 142 -9.72 2.99 -7.51
CA ILE A 142 -10.98 3.47 -6.92
C ILE A 142 -12.10 3.45 -7.97
N ASP A 143 -11.86 4.01 -9.16
CA ASP A 143 -12.84 4.00 -10.25
C ASP A 143 -13.27 2.57 -10.60
N ARG A 144 -12.29 1.67 -10.70
CA ARG A 144 -12.52 0.27 -11.01
C ARG A 144 -13.30 -0.46 -9.91
N GLU A 145 -12.99 -0.24 -8.63
CA GLU A 145 -13.76 -0.80 -7.50
C GLU A 145 -15.24 -0.40 -7.61
N VAL A 146 -15.50 0.88 -7.87
CA VAL A 146 -16.86 1.41 -7.99
C VAL A 146 -17.59 0.78 -9.18
N ARG A 147 -16.94 0.72 -10.36
CA ARG A 147 -17.53 0.10 -11.56
C ARG A 147 -17.83 -1.38 -11.35
N LEU A 148 -16.89 -2.14 -10.77
CA LEU A 148 -17.11 -3.57 -10.45
C LEU A 148 -18.25 -3.76 -9.45
N GLY A 149 -18.38 -2.87 -8.47
CA GLY A 149 -19.46 -2.89 -7.48
C GLY A 149 -20.86 -2.75 -8.10
N VAL A 150 -20.97 -2.08 -9.24
CA VAL A 150 -22.22 -1.93 -10.01
C VAL A 150 -22.39 -3.06 -11.04
N GLN A 151 -21.35 -3.35 -11.81
CA GLN A 151 -21.44 -4.24 -12.98
C GLN A 151 -21.54 -5.72 -12.60
N LEU A 152 -20.87 -6.19 -11.53
CA LEU A 152 -20.92 -7.61 -11.12
C LEU A 152 -22.32 -8.05 -10.67
N PRO A 153 -23.05 -7.30 -9.82
CA PRO A 153 -24.44 -7.60 -9.51
C PRO A 153 -25.34 -7.63 -10.75
N LEU A 154 -25.17 -6.68 -11.68
CA LEU A 154 -25.96 -6.61 -12.92
C LEU A 154 -25.70 -7.82 -13.82
N GLN A 155 -24.45 -8.25 -13.98
CA GLN A 155 -24.13 -9.44 -14.76
C GLN A 155 -24.74 -10.70 -14.14
N THR A 156 -24.71 -10.79 -12.81
CA THR A 156 -25.34 -11.90 -12.07
C THR A 156 -26.86 -11.87 -12.24
N ALA A 157 -27.47 -10.69 -12.14
CA ALA A 157 -28.91 -10.49 -12.35
C ALA A 157 -29.32 -10.84 -13.80
N MET A 158 -28.52 -10.45 -14.79
CA MET A 158 -28.72 -10.78 -16.20
C MET A 158 -28.69 -12.28 -16.43
N ALA A 159 -27.68 -12.99 -15.88
CA ALA A 159 -27.57 -14.43 -15.98
C ALA A 159 -28.79 -15.15 -15.36
N LEU A 160 -29.24 -14.70 -14.19
CA LEU A 160 -30.42 -15.25 -13.52
C LEU A 160 -31.72 -14.93 -14.29
N ALA A 161 -31.83 -13.72 -14.85
CA ALA A 161 -32.98 -13.32 -15.66
C ALA A 161 -33.07 -14.16 -16.94
N LEU A 162 -31.95 -14.45 -17.61
CA LEU A 162 -31.91 -15.33 -18.79
C LEU A 162 -32.41 -16.74 -18.47
N VAL A 163 -32.03 -17.30 -17.33
CA VAL A 163 -32.51 -18.62 -16.88
C VAL A 163 -34.02 -18.56 -16.62
N LYS A 164 -34.48 -17.60 -15.82
CA LYS A 164 -35.92 -17.44 -15.51
C LYS A 164 -36.77 -17.18 -16.75
N SER A 165 -36.27 -16.40 -17.70
CA SER A 165 -36.96 -16.11 -18.95
C SER A 165 -37.15 -17.36 -19.81
N LYS A 166 -36.18 -18.29 -19.81
CA LYS A 166 -36.33 -19.59 -20.47
C LYS A 166 -37.35 -20.48 -19.78
N GLU A 167 -37.34 -20.53 -18.44
CA GLU A 167 -38.27 -21.34 -17.65
C GLU A 167 -39.72 -20.84 -17.76
N THR A 168 -39.91 -19.52 -17.73
CA THR A 168 -41.24 -18.89 -17.72
C THR A 168 -41.75 -18.51 -19.12
N GLN A 169 -40.93 -18.69 -20.16
CA GLN A 169 -41.18 -18.18 -21.53
C GLN A 169 -41.58 -16.69 -21.55
N SER A 170 -41.06 -15.90 -20.61
CA SER A 170 -41.39 -14.48 -20.44
C SER A 170 -40.14 -13.62 -20.50
N ILE A 171 -40.24 -12.47 -21.17
CA ILE A 171 -39.17 -11.46 -21.24
C ILE A 171 -39.14 -10.54 -20.02
N GLU A 172 -40.15 -10.60 -19.15
CA GLU A 172 -40.30 -9.65 -18.05
C GLU A 172 -39.10 -9.63 -17.07
N PRO A 173 -38.49 -10.77 -16.70
CA PRO A 173 -37.26 -10.78 -15.90
C PRO A 173 -36.11 -9.98 -16.54
N LEU A 174 -35.97 -10.04 -17.86
CA LEU A 174 -34.93 -9.30 -18.59
C LEU A 174 -35.21 -7.80 -18.62
N LYS A 175 -36.47 -7.38 -18.76
CA LYS A 175 -36.83 -5.95 -18.71
C LYS A 175 -36.48 -5.29 -17.38
N VAL A 176 -36.61 -6.03 -16.27
CA VAL A 176 -36.22 -5.52 -14.94
C VAL A 176 -34.71 -5.23 -14.92
N VAL A 177 -33.89 -6.19 -15.34
CA VAL A 177 -32.43 -6.00 -15.39
C VAL A 177 -32.04 -4.88 -16.36
N MET A 178 -32.73 -4.75 -17.50
CA MET A 178 -32.48 -3.67 -18.45
C MET A 178 -32.75 -2.28 -17.87
N ARG A 179 -33.77 -2.13 -16.99
CA ARG A 179 -33.97 -0.86 -16.27
C ARG A 179 -32.82 -0.59 -15.30
N ASP A 180 -32.34 -1.60 -14.59
CA ASP A 180 -31.20 -1.43 -13.69
C ASP A 180 -29.91 -1.06 -14.47
N VAL A 181 -29.74 -1.57 -15.70
CA VAL A 181 -28.67 -1.18 -16.62
C VAL A 181 -28.83 0.26 -17.12
N GLU A 182 -30.06 0.69 -17.38
CA GLU A 182 -30.38 2.08 -17.74
C GLU A 182 -30.08 3.04 -16.59
N ASP A 183 -30.52 2.72 -15.37
CA ASP A 183 -30.27 3.48 -14.14
C ASP A 183 -28.78 3.59 -13.80
N ALA A 184 -27.98 2.59 -14.18
CA ALA A 184 -26.53 2.60 -14.06
C ALA A 184 -25.80 3.30 -15.23
N ASP A 185 -26.52 3.85 -16.21
CA ASP A 185 -26.00 4.49 -17.42
C ASP A 185 -25.11 3.58 -18.30
N LEU A 186 -25.22 2.26 -18.16
CA LEU A 186 -24.39 1.27 -18.88
C LEU A 186 -24.95 0.86 -20.25
N HIS A 187 -26.05 1.48 -20.68
CA HIS A 187 -26.74 1.18 -21.95
C HIS A 187 -26.22 2.01 -23.14
N ARG A 188 -25.34 2.99 -22.90
CA ARG A 188 -24.95 4.00 -23.89
C ARG A 188 -23.86 3.51 -24.83
N SER A 189 -22.84 2.82 -24.30
CA SER A 189 -21.73 2.26 -25.08
C SER A 189 -21.20 0.97 -24.45
N ALA A 190 -20.61 0.09 -25.27
CA ALA A 190 -19.86 -1.07 -24.78
C ALA A 190 -18.64 -0.64 -23.94
N GLU A 191 -18.06 0.54 -24.19
CA GLU A 191 -16.92 1.08 -23.43
C GLU A 191 -17.27 1.40 -21.96
N ASP A 192 -18.56 1.56 -21.66
CA ASP A 192 -19.05 1.77 -20.29
C ASP A 192 -18.95 0.49 -19.46
N TRP A 193 -18.87 -0.68 -20.11
CA TRP A 193 -18.62 -1.97 -19.47
C TRP A 193 -17.12 -2.22 -19.29
N LEU A 194 -16.78 -2.95 -18.23
CA LEU A 194 -15.42 -3.43 -18.04
C LEU A 194 -15.20 -4.60 -19.01
N PRO A 195 -14.22 -4.53 -19.94
CA PRO A 195 -14.04 -5.53 -20.99
C PRO A 195 -13.77 -6.95 -20.46
N GLN A 196 -13.27 -7.04 -19.22
CA GLN A 196 -12.99 -8.34 -18.58
C GLN A 196 -14.26 -9.04 -18.06
N LEU A 197 -15.41 -8.35 -18.08
CA LEU A 197 -16.71 -8.89 -17.68
C LEU A 197 -17.59 -9.29 -18.88
N GLU A 198 -17.19 -8.97 -20.12
CA GLU A 198 -17.86 -9.44 -21.34
C GLU A 198 -17.56 -10.93 -21.62
#